data_AF-A0A6V7K1W8-F1
#
_entry.id   AF-A0A6V7K1W8-F1
#
_cell.length_a   1.000
_cell.length_b   1.000
_cell.length_c   1.000
_cell.angle_alpha   90.00
_cell.angle_beta   90.00
_cell.angle_gamma   90.00
#
_symmetry.space_group_name_H-M   'P 1'
#
loop_
_entity.id
_entity.type
_entity.pdbx_description
1 polymer ?
#
loop_
_entity_poly.entity_id
_entity_poly.type
_entity_poly.pdbx_seq_one_letter_code
_entity_poly.pdbx_strand_id
1 'polypeptide(L)'
;TVYVTIALQTVFSNLDPATENVPVKVLDCDTIAQVKEKALDTIYRATPYSQRPRKEDLDLEWRTGASGRVILYDEDSTTKTEADWKKRNTLNHYRVPDGASLSLISKQSSIYNLSILSEKTDKSHKYETLNLSKFSSASPPLSRATSPLNHDHDGGMKVWHLVKHHDTDAQKEGERGNKMVSEIYLTRLLATKGTLQKFVDDLFETIFSTAHRGSALPLAIKYMFDFLDDQALHHGISDPEVVHTWKSNSLPLRFWVNLIKNPNFVFDIHKSNIVDSCLSVVAQTFMDSCSTSDHRL
;
A
#
# COMPACT_ATOMS: atom_id res chain seq x y z
N THR A 1 -18.53 -7.40 11.53
CA THR A 1 -17.35 -7.71 12.33
C THR A 1 -17.20 -9.22 12.42
N VAL A 2 -15.99 -9.75 12.29
CA VAL A 2 -15.71 -11.18 12.48
C VAL A 2 -14.72 -11.33 13.62
N TYR A 3 -14.71 -12.49 14.27
CA TYR A 3 -13.72 -12.80 15.31
C TYR A 3 -12.64 -13.66 14.68
N VAL A 4 -11.39 -13.21 14.73
CA VAL A 4 -10.25 -13.91 14.12
C VAL A 4 -9.29 -14.37 15.20
N THR A 5 -8.83 -15.60 15.08
CA THR A 5 -7.74 -16.17 15.88
C THR A 5 -6.57 -16.53 14.99
N ILE A 6 -5.36 -16.55 15.54
CA ILE A 6 -4.22 -17.17 14.88
C ILE A 6 -4.06 -18.56 15.49
N ALA A 7 -4.20 -19.59 14.66
CA ALA A 7 -3.85 -20.93 15.09
C ALA A 7 -2.35 -21.11 14.87
N LEU A 8 -1.58 -20.89 15.94
CA LEU A 8 -0.13 -21.09 15.93
C LEU A 8 0.18 -22.59 15.78
N GLN A 9 0.64 -23.00 14.59
CA GLN A 9 1.59 -24.12 14.49
C GLN A 9 3.00 -23.53 14.62
N THR A 10 3.44 -23.38 15.88
CA THR A 10 4.82 -23.43 16.43
C THR A 10 6.00 -22.72 15.76
N VAL A 11 5.87 -22.02 14.62
CA VAL A 11 7.05 -21.55 13.86
C VAL A 11 7.24 -20.03 13.90
N PHE A 12 6.20 -19.25 14.23
CA PHE A 12 6.29 -17.79 14.29
C PHE A 12 6.09 -17.25 15.72
N SER A 13 7.18 -17.30 16.48
CA SER A 13 7.54 -16.33 17.54
C SER A 13 6.68 -16.28 18.82
N ASN A 14 7.38 -16.35 19.97
CA ASN A 14 7.20 -15.81 21.35
C ASN A 14 5.96 -14.97 21.76
N LEU A 15 4.82 -15.12 21.10
CA LEU A 15 3.53 -14.61 21.53
C LEU A 15 2.92 -15.66 22.47
N ASP A 16 2.41 -15.21 23.61
CA ASP A 16 1.72 -16.06 24.58
C ASP A 16 0.73 -17.00 23.85
N PRO A 17 0.67 -18.30 24.22
CA PRO A 17 -0.05 -19.36 23.48
C PRO A 17 -1.59 -19.23 23.47
N ALA A 18 -2.12 -18.05 23.77
CA ALA A 18 -3.53 -17.72 23.71
C ALA A 18 -3.71 -16.34 23.06
N THR A 19 -3.61 -16.24 21.74
CA THR A 19 -4.22 -15.10 21.05
C THR A 19 -5.73 -15.30 21.14
N GLU A 20 -6.34 -14.71 22.17
CA GLU A 20 -7.78 -14.62 22.36
C GLU A 20 -8.46 -14.18 21.05
N ASN A 21 -9.71 -14.60 20.83
CA ASN A 21 -10.51 -14.21 19.65
C ASN A 21 -10.48 -12.68 19.46
N VAL A 22 -9.70 -12.19 18.49
CA VAL A 22 -9.54 -10.76 18.23
C VAL A 22 -10.69 -10.30 17.33
N PRO A 23 -11.49 -9.30 17.72
CA PRO A 23 -12.52 -8.76 16.85
C PRO A 23 -11.88 -7.95 15.70
N VAL A 24 -12.15 -8.34 14.47
CA VAL A 24 -11.67 -7.69 13.25
C VAL A 24 -12.84 -7.11 12.47
N LYS A 25 -12.77 -5.80 12.18
CA LYS A 25 -13.78 -5.11 11.37
C LYS A 25 -13.52 -5.36 9.88
N VAL A 26 -14.46 -6.03 9.23
CA VAL A 26 -14.43 -6.40 7.81
C VAL A 26 -15.74 -6.00 7.14
N LEU A 27 -15.76 -6.01 5.81
CA LEU A 27 -16.92 -5.78 4.96
C LEU A 27 -17.34 -7.11 4.32
N ASP A 28 -18.63 -7.25 4.05
CA ASP A 28 -19.19 -8.41 3.33
C ASP A 28 -18.63 -8.55 1.90
N CYS A 29 -18.23 -7.41 1.32
CA CYS A 29 -17.60 -7.29 0.03
C CYS A 29 -16.06 -7.40 0.07
N ASP A 30 -15.43 -7.68 1.20
CA ASP A 30 -13.99 -7.95 1.21
C ASP A 30 -13.70 -9.32 0.57
N THR A 31 -12.67 -9.36 -0.29
CA THR A 31 -12.06 -10.62 -0.75
C THR A 31 -11.40 -11.36 0.41
N ILE A 32 -11.15 -12.66 0.25
CA ILE A 32 -10.49 -13.46 1.28
C ILE A 32 -9.08 -12.92 1.57
N ALA A 33 -8.35 -12.49 0.56
CA ALA A 33 -7.06 -11.82 0.74
C ALA A 33 -7.16 -10.52 1.56
N GLN A 34 -8.17 -9.68 1.30
CA GLN A 34 -8.38 -8.45 2.08
C GLN A 34 -8.77 -8.73 3.53
N VAL A 35 -9.54 -9.79 3.80
CA VAL A 35 -9.85 -10.22 5.16
C VAL A 35 -8.58 -10.65 5.90
N LYS A 36 -7.70 -11.41 5.22
CA LYS A 36 -6.38 -11.78 5.79
C LYS A 36 -5.52 -10.56 6.11
N GLU A 37 -5.46 -9.58 5.22
CA GLU A 37 -4.74 -8.31 5.46
C GLU A 37 -5.28 -7.57 6.68
N LYS A 38 -6.60 -7.36 6.76
CA LYS A 38 -7.23 -6.67 7.90
C LYS A 38 -7.03 -7.41 9.22
N ALA A 39 -7.06 -8.74 9.19
CA ALA A 39 -6.78 -9.56 10.35
C ALA A 39 -5.32 -9.40 10.81
N LEU A 40 -4.36 -9.49 9.89
CA LEU A 40 -2.94 -9.27 10.18
C LEU A 40 -2.68 -7.86 10.74
N ASP A 41 -3.28 -6.82 10.15
CA ASP A 41 -3.15 -5.45 10.65
C ASP A 41 -3.72 -5.27 12.05
N THR A 42 -4.80 -5.97 12.38
CA THR A 42 -5.43 -5.89 13.71
C THR A 42 -4.61 -6.64 14.75
N ILE A 43 -4.20 -7.88 14.44
CA ILE A 43 -3.50 -8.76 15.36
C ILE A 43 -2.06 -8.28 15.60
N TYR A 44 -1.37 -7.88 14.53
CA TYR A 44 0.01 -7.40 14.56
C TYR A 44 0.13 -5.87 14.56
N ARG A 45 -0.88 -5.15 15.07
CA ARG A 45 -0.92 -3.67 15.07
C ARG A 45 0.32 -2.99 15.66
N ALA A 46 0.98 -3.65 16.62
CA ALA A 46 2.17 -3.14 17.30
C ALA A 46 3.49 -3.74 16.77
N THR A 47 3.43 -4.60 15.76
CA THR A 47 4.60 -5.23 15.15
C THR A 47 4.96 -4.52 13.84
N PRO A 48 6.24 -4.23 13.57
CA PRO A 48 6.69 -3.67 12.29
C PRO A 48 6.26 -4.54 11.10
N TYR A 49 5.92 -3.94 9.96
CA TYR A 49 5.32 -4.69 8.83
C TYR A 49 6.25 -5.80 8.32
N SER A 50 7.56 -5.56 8.22
CA SER A 50 8.55 -6.53 7.76
C SER A 50 8.66 -7.80 8.59
N GLN A 51 8.20 -7.77 9.85
CA GLN A 51 8.26 -8.90 10.79
C GLN A 51 6.96 -9.71 10.85
N ARG A 52 5.91 -9.28 10.12
CA ARG A 52 4.61 -9.95 10.13
C ARG A 52 4.60 -11.15 9.17
N PRO A 53 3.79 -12.19 9.45
CA PRO A 53 3.52 -13.23 8.47
C PRO A 53 2.94 -12.64 7.17
N ARG A 54 3.30 -13.22 6.03
CA ARG A 54 2.74 -12.79 4.74
C ARG A 54 1.37 -13.42 4.53
N LYS A 55 0.43 -12.67 3.95
CA LYS A 55 -0.94 -13.16 3.69
C LYS A 55 -0.95 -14.36 2.73
N GLU A 56 0.06 -14.50 1.87
CA GLU A 56 0.17 -15.59 0.91
C GLU A 56 0.49 -16.93 1.59
N ASP A 57 1.17 -16.88 2.74
CA ASP A 57 1.60 -18.05 3.53
C ASP A 57 0.53 -18.54 4.50
N LEU A 58 -0.62 -17.87 4.52
CA LEU A 58 -1.74 -18.14 5.41
C LEU A 58 -3.00 -18.54 4.65
N ASP A 59 -3.72 -19.51 5.21
CA ASP A 59 -5.09 -19.83 4.84
C ASP A 59 -6.06 -19.27 5.88
N LEU A 60 -7.27 -18.95 5.42
CA LEU A 60 -8.36 -18.45 6.26
C LEU A 60 -9.37 -19.57 6.47
N GLU A 61 -9.39 -20.15 7.67
CA GLU A 61 -10.32 -21.20 8.06
C GLU A 61 -11.54 -20.61 8.76
N TRP A 62 -12.75 -20.91 8.28
CA TRP A 62 -14.00 -20.60 8.94
C TRP A 62 -14.52 -21.79 9.75
N ARG A 63 -14.81 -21.57 11.03
CA ARG A 63 -15.40 -22.57 11.94
C ARG A 63 -16.93 -22.45 11.91
N THR A 64 -17.59 -23.35 11.20
CA THR A 64 -19.05 -23.34 10.91
C THR A 64 -19.89 -24.07 11.97
N GLY A 65 -19.53 -23.95 13.25
CA GLY A 65 -20.22 -24.63 14.34
C GLY A 65 -20.25 -26.16 14.15
N ALA A 66 -21.45 -26.77 14.19
CA ALA A 66 -21.64 -28.21 14.00
C ALA A 66 -21.25 -28.71 12.60
N SER A 67 -21.11 -27.82 11.61
CA SER A 67 -20.88 -28.16 10.20
C SER A 67 -19.39 -28.33 9.84
N GLY A 68 -18.48 -28.17 10.80
CA GLY A 68 -17.05 -28.40 10.62
C GLY A 68 -16.24 -27.14 10.30
N ARG A 69 -15.09 -27.33 9.64
CA ARG A 69 -14.13 -26.28 9.28
C ARG A 69 -14.04 -26.18 7.76
N VAL A 70 -14.00 -24.96 7.23
CA VAL A 70 -13.91 -24.70 5.79
C VAL A 70 -12.81 -23.69 5.53
N ILE A 71 -11.87 -24.00 4.64
CA ILE A 71 -10.87 -23.02 4.19
C ILE A 71 -11.47 -22.20 3.05
N LEU A 72 -11.37 -20.88 3.18
CA LEU A 72 -11.86 -19.93 2.20
C LEU A 72 -10.71 -19.50 1.28
N TYR A 73 -11.00 -19.30 0.00
CA TYR A 73 -10.05 -18.85 -1.01
C TYR A 73 -10.61 -17.70 -1.82
N ASP A 74 -9.74 -16.87 -2.40
CA ASP A 74 -10.15 -15.86 -3.38
C ASP A 74 -10.77 -16.51 -4.63
N GLU A 75 -10.32 -17.73 -4.97
CA GLU A 75 -10.81 -18.54 -6.08
C GLU A 75 -10.82 -20.02 -5.68
N ASP A 76 -11.95 -20.72 -5.90
CA ASP A 76 -12.13 -22.14 -5.64
C ASP A 76 -13.20 -22.76 -6.58
N SER A 77 -13.56 -24.02 -6.37
CA SER A 77 -14.58 -24.72 -7.16
C SER A 77 -15.98 -24.10 -7.09
N THR A 78 -16.22 -23.20 -6.13
CA THR A 78 -17.50 -22.48 -5.97
C THR A 78 -17.49 -21.11 -6.62
N THR A 79 -16.34 -20.65 -7.13
CA THR A 79 -16.18 -19.34 -7.75
C THR A 79 -17.13 -19.13 -8.92
N LYS A 80 -17.81 -17.99 -8.91
CA LYS A 80 -18.79 -17.64 -9.95
C LYS A 80 -18.07 -17.25 -11.24
N THR A 81 -18.39 -17.97 -12.31
CA THR A 81 -17.90 -17.72 -13.67
C THR A 81 -19.04 -17.23 -14.56
N GLU A 82 -18.82 -16.13 -15.28
CA GLU A 82 -19.78 -15.54 -16.23
C GLU A 82 -19.06 -15.24 -17.55
N ALA A 83 -19.35 -16.04 -18.59
CA ALA A 83 -18.62 -16.01 -19.87
C ALA A 83 -17.10 -16.08 -19.65
N ASP A 84 -16.34 -15.09 -20.11
CA ASP A 84 -14.88 -15.02 -19.96
C ASP A 84 -14.43 -14.37 -18.64
N TRP A 85 -15.32 -14.22 -17.67
CA TRP A 85 -15.03 -13.54 -16.41
C TRP A 85 -15.18 -14.43 -15.18
N LYS A 86 -14.21 -14.37 -14.27
CA LYS A 86 -14.28 -14.98 -12.93
C LYS A 86 -14.41 -13.89 -11.87
N LYS A 87 -15.40 -14.02 -10.96
CA LYS A 87 -15.58 -13.07 -9.85
C LYS A 87 -14.83 -13.57 -8.62
N ARG A 88 -13.93 -12.76 -8.05
CA ARG A 88 -13.26 -13.10 -6.77
C ARG A 88 -14.29 -13.36 -5.66
N ASN A 89 -14.05 -14.43 -4.91
CA ASN A 89 -14.86 -14.80 -3.77
C ASN A 89 -14.69 -13.77 -2.63
N THR A 90 -15.79 -13.46 -1.95
CA THR A 90 -15.85 -12.53 -0.82
C THR A 90 -16.47 -13.20 0.40
N LEU A 91 -16.50 -12.55 1.57
CA LEU A 91 -17.25 -13.07 2.72
C LEU A 91 -18.74 -13.31 2.39
N ASN A 92 -19.37 -12.41 1.64
CA ASN A 92 -20.75 -12.58 1.19
C ASN A 92 -20.93 -13.77 0.24
N HIS A 93 -19.91 -14.11 -0.58
CA HIS A 93 -19.96 -15.31 -1.44
C HIS A 93 -20.16 -16.58 -0.62
N TYR A 94 -19.41 -16.72 0.47
CA TYR A 94 -19.52 -17.83 1.42
C TYR A 94 -20.64 -17.65 2.46
N ARG A 95 -21.38 -16.53 2.42
CA ARG A 95 -22.42 -16.17 3.39
C ARG A 95 -21.92 -16.20 4.84
N VAL A 96 -20.70 -15.71 5.07
CA VAL A 96 -20.12 -15.63 6.41
C VAL A 96 -20.95 -14.65 7.25
N PRO A 97 -21.55 -15.08 8.38
CA PRO A 97 -22.39 -14.23 9.21
C PRO A 97 -21.56 -13.24 10.04
N ASP A 98 -22.23 -12.20 10.54
CA ASP A 98 -21.64 -11.32 11.57
C ASP A 98 -21.29 -12.13 12.84
N GLY A 99 -20.15 -11.84 13.44
CA GLY A 99 -19.64 -12.58 14.59
C GLY A 99 -19.08 -13.98 14.28
N ALA A 100 -18.89 -14.33 13.00
CA ALA A 100 -18.26 -15.59 12.63
C ALA A 100 -16.83 -15.74 13.22
N SER A 101 -16.48 -16.96 13.62
CA SER A 101 -15.14 -17.31 14.09
C SER A 101 -14.26 -17.81 12.94
N LEU A 102 -13.24 -17.04 12.61
CA LEU A 102 -12.23 -17.34 11.60
C LEU A 102 -10.89 -17.63 12.26
N SER A 103 -10.04 -18.41 11.60
CA SER A 103 -8.69 -18.73 12.05
C SER A 103 -7.71 -18.53 10.91
N LEU A 104 -6.62 -17.80 11.15
CA LEU A 104 -5.46 -17.78 10.26
C LEU A 104 -4.58 -18.98 10.58
N ILE A 105 -4.39 -19.85 9.59
CA ILE A 105 -3.57 -21.07 9.69
C ILE A 105 -2.39 -20.97 8.71
N SER A 106 -1.22 -21.46 9.10
CA SER A 106 -0.07 -21.51 8.19
C SER A 106 -0.25 -22.60 7.14
N LYS A 107 0.05 -22.28 5.88
CA LYS A 107 0.11 -23.28 4.80
C LYS A 107 1.26 -24.26 5.09
N GLN A 108 0.98 -25.55 5.18
CA GLN A 108 1.99 -26.59 5.49
C GLN A 108 2.96 -26.92 4.33
N SER A 109 3.23 -26.01 3.40
CA SER A 109 3.98 -26.31 2.17
C SER A 109 5.52 -26.27 2.28
N SER A 110 6.11 -26.01 3.45
CA SER A 110 7.57 -25.76 3.54
C SER A 110 8.39 -26.83 4.27
N ILE A 111 7.78 -27.78 5.00
CA ILE A 111 8.56 -28.74 5.81
C ILE A 111 8.97 -29.99 4.99
N TYR A 112 8.15 -30.43 4.05
CA TYR A 112 8.47 -31.65 3.28
C TYR A 112 9.54 -31.46 2.19
N ASN A 113 9.80 -30.23 1.74
CA ASN A 113 10.86 -29.98 0.75
C ASN A 113 12.26 -29.93 1.38
N LEU A 114 12.39 -29.56 2.66
CA LEU A 114 13.69 -29.48 3.34
C LEU A 114 14.21 -30.85 3.81
N SER A 115 13.33 -31.77 4.19
CA SER A 115 13.75 -33.13 4.60
C SER A 115 14.23 -33.99 3.42
N ILE A 116 13.76 -33.71 2.20
CA ILE A 116 14.12 -34.47 0.98
C ILE A 116 15.46 -34.00 0.36
N LEU A 117 15.93 -32.80 0.70
CA LEU A 117 17.22 -32.26 0.23
C LEU A 117 18.41 -32.56 1.16
N SER A 118 18.16 -33.04 2.38
CA SER A 118 19.22 -33.26 3.39
C SER A 118 20.05 -34.55 3.19
N GLU A 119 19.65 -35.46 2.31
CA GLU A 119 20.37 -36.75 2.12
C GLU A 119 21.29 -36.81 0.90
N LYS A 120 21.42 -35.73 0.10
CA LYS A 120 22.35 -35.73 -1.05
C LYS A 120 23.05 -34.39 -1.21
N THR A 121 24.15 -34.20 -0.48
CA THR A 121 25.30 -33.39 -0.92
C THR A 121 26.49 -33.61 0.01
N ASP A 122 26.99 -34.85 0.00
CA ASP A 122 28.37 -35.12 0.37
C ASP A 122 29.29 -34.69 -0.78
N LYS A 123 30.33 -33.93 -0.44
CA LYS A 123 31.52 -33.55 -1.25
C LYS A 123 31.39 -32.34 -2.18
N SER A 124 31.86 -31.18 -1.69
CA SER A 124 33.03 -30.48 -2.26
C SER A 124 33.16 -29.06 -1.67
N HIS A 125 34.00 -28.91 -0.65
CA HIS A 125 34.55 -27.60 -0.29
C HIS A 125 35.67 -27.23 -1.28
N LYS A 126 35.48 -26.18 -2.06
CA LYS A 126 36.60 -25.37 -2.57
C LYS A 126 36.22 -23.89 -2.53
N TYR A 127 37.06 -23.12 -1.85
CA TYR A 127 37.08 -21.68 -1.85
C TYR A 127 37.32 -21.15 -3.25
N GLU A 128 36.56 -20.16 -3.71
CA GLU A 128 37.05 -19.23 -4.71
C GLU A 128 36.43 -17.83 -4.52
N THR A 129 37.33 -16.87 -4.56
CA THR A 129 37.21 -15.46 -4.22
C THR A 129 36.61 -14.63 -5.36
N LEU A 130 35.86 -13.60 -4.97
CA LEU A 130 35.64 -12.31 -5.64
C LEU A 130 35.85 -12.27 -7.17
N ASN A 131 34.76 -12.31 -7.93
CA ASN A 131 34.74 -11.67 -9.24
C ASN A 131 33.45 -10.87 -9.47
N LEU A 132 33.66 -9.56 -9.41
CA LEU A 132 32.82 -8.44 -9.78
C LEU A 132 32.57 -8.45 -11.30
N SER A 133 31.38 -8.82 -11.75
CA SER A 133 30.77 -8.32 -12.99
C SER A 133 29.41 -8.96 -13.24
N LYS A 134 28.33 -8.22 -12.94
CA LYS A 134 27.02 -8.19 -13.64
C LYS A 134 25.98 -7.48 -12.78
N PHE A 135 26.17 -6.18 -12.58
CA PHE A 135 25.05 -5.27 -12.33
C PHE A 135 24.90 -4.40 -13.57
N SER A 136 24.07 -4.85 -14.51
CA SER A 136 23.50 -3.96 -15.52
C SER A 136 22.41 -3.15 -14.83
N SER A 137 22.74 -1.90 -14.50
CA SER A 137 21.79 -0.89 -14.07
C SER A 137 20.79 -0.59 -15.18
N ALA A 138 19.56 -1.09 -15.05
CA ALA A 138 18.43 -0.59 -15.81
C ALA A 138 17.60 0.33 -14.89
N SER A 139 17.69 1.63 -15.13
CA SER A 139 16.77 2.62 -14.56
C SER A 139 15.32 2.30 -14.99
N PRO A 140 14.30 2.51 -14.14
CA PRO A 140 12.92 2.35 -14.57
C PRO A 140 12.50 3.57 -15.41
N PRO A 141 11.89 3.41 -16.60
CA PRO A 141 11.39 4.53 -17.36
C PRO A 141 10.15 5.11 -16.67
N LEU A 142 10.13 6.43 -16.55
CA LEU A 142 8.91 7.18 -16.27
C LEU A 142 7.89 6.96 -17.39
N SER A 143 6.63 6.81 -16.97
CA SER A 143 5.41 7.05 -17.76
C SER A 143 5.06 6.01 -18.83
N ARG A 144 4.04 5.17 -18.55
CA ARG A 144 2.73 5.14 -19.26
C ARG A 144 1.96 3.86 -18.92
N ALA A 145 0.66 4.03 -18.74
CA ALA A 145 -0.41 3.03 -18.70
C ALA A 145 -0.42 2.06 -17.50
N THR A 146 -1.43 2.27 -16.67
CA THR A 146 -2.05 1.26 -15.81
C THR A 146 -2.47 0.06 -16.66
N SER A 147 -1.72 -1.02 -16.61
CA SER A 147 -2.23 -2.34 -16.96
C SER A 147 -1.81 -3.28 -15.84
N PRO A 148 -2.74 -4.05 -15.23
CA PRO A 148 -2.36 -5.01 -14.22
C PRO A 148 -1.42 -6.02 -14.86
N LEU A 149 -0.35 -6.36 -14.15
CA LEU A 149 0.53 -7.46 -14.50
C LEU A 149 -0.33 -8.72 -14.59
N ASN A 150 -0.59 -9.19 -15.82
CA ASN A 150 -1.26 -10.47 -16.06
C ASN A 150 -0.35 -11.57 -15.52
N HIS A 151 -0.64 -12.05 -14.32
CA HIS A 151 -0.16 -13.34 -13.88
C HIS A 151 -0.94 -14.38 -14.67
N ASP A 152 -0.35 -14.83 -15.77
CA ASP A 152 -0.87 -15.89 -16.63
C ASP A 152 -0.90 -17.20 -15.84
N HIS A 153 -2.07 -17.53 -15.29
CA HIS A 153 -2.42 -18.91 -14.93
C HIS A 153 -3.93 -19.12 -15.17
N ASP A 154 -4.20 -20.05 -16.09
CA ASP A 154 -5.44 -20.79 -16.30
C ASP A 154 -6.59 -20.10 -17.09
N GLY A 155 -6.58 -20.34 -18.42
CA GLY A 155 -7.81 -20.40 -19.21
C GLY A 155 -8.32 -19.12 -19.86
N GLY A 156 -7.52 -18.04 -19.94
CA GLY A 156 -7.91 -16.81 -20.65
C GLY A 156 -9.06 -16.02 -20.02
N MET A 157 -9.55 -16.45 -18.86
CA MET A 157 -10.63 -15.76 -18.15
C MET A 157 -10.11 -14.57 -17.37
N LYS A 158 -10.78 -13.43 -17.50
CA LYS A 158 -10.45 -12.19 -16.79
C LYS A 158 -11.05 -12.20 -15.39
N VAL A 159 -10.27 -11.75 -14.41
CA VAL A 159 -10.70 -11.70 -13.00
C VAL A 159 -11.24 -10.32 -12.65
N TRP A 160 -12.35 -10.27 -11.92
CA TRP A 160 -12.93 -9.03 -11.40
C TRP A 160 -13.42 -9.18 -9.96
N HIS A 161 -13.60 -8.05 -9.26
CA HIS A 161 -14.12 -8.03 -7.90
C HIS A 161 -15.41 -7.21 -7.79
N LEU A 162 -15.31 -5.89 -7.60
CA LEU A 162 -16.49 -5.01 -7.52
C LEU A 162 -16.80 -4.32 -8.84
N VAL A 163 -15.78 -4.07 -9.67
CA VAL A 163 -15.91 -3.39 -10.96
C VAL A 163 -15.49 -4.36 -12.05
N LYS A 164 -16.40 -4.64 -12.98
CA LYS A 164 -16.06 -5.25 -14.27
C LYS A 164 -15.62 -4.14 -15.21
N HIS A 165 -14.35 -4.13 -15.56
CA HIS A 165 -13.90 -3.35 -16.69
C HIS A 165 -14.33 -4.11 -17.94
N HIS A 166 -15.49 -3.77 -18.51
CA HIS A 166 -15.79 -4.21 -19.87
C HIS A 166 -14.64 -3.73 -20.75
N ASP A 167 -14.07 -4.62 -21.58
CA ASP A 167 -13.39 -4.17 -22.78
C ASP A 167 -14.43 -3.33 -23.51
N THR A 168 -14.26 -2.02 -23.50
CA THR A 168 -14.93 -1.17 -24.45
C THR A 168 -14.56 -1.72 -25.81
N ASP A 169 -15.50 -2.39 -26.46
CA ASP A 169 -15.49 -2.55 -27.90
C ASP A 169 -14.99 -1.24 -28.49
N ALA A 170 -13.83 -1.30 -29.12
CA ALA A 170 -13.17 -0.20 -29.81
C ALA A 170 -13.94 0.23 -31.07
N GLN A 171 -15.27 0.21 -31.03
CA GLN A 171 -16.11 0.36 -32.23
C GLN A 171 -17.43 1.10 -32.03
N LYS A 172 -17.61 1.86 -30.95
CA LYS A 172 -18.58 2.96 -30.92
C LYS A 172 -17.97 4.20 -30.30
N GLU A 173 -17.17 4.88 -31.12
CA GLU A 173 -16.83 6.29 -30.92
C GLU A 173 -18.12 7.11 -30.69
N GLY A 174 -18.05 7.98 -29.68
CA GLY A 174 -18.89 9.17 -29.62
C GLY A 174 -20.20 9.07 -28.87
N GLU A 175 -20.20 8.77 -27.55
CA GLU A 175 -21.20 9.39 -26.64
C GLU A 175 -21.05 9.16 -25.12
N ARG A 176 -19.91 8.68 -24.59
CA ARG A 176 -19.80 8.44 -23.11
C ARG A 176 -18.50 8.90 -22.46
N GLY A 177 -17.75 9.77 -23.12
CA GLY A 177 -16.52 10.39 -22.60
C GLY A 177 -16.80 11.72 -21.91
N ASN A 178 -17.56 11.69 -20.81
CA ASN A 178 -17.61 12.70 -19.74
C ASN A 178 -18.84 12.42 -18.87
N LYS A 179 -18.83 11.28 -18.17
CA LYS A 179 -19.64 11.20 -16.97
C LYS A 179 -18.93 12.08 -15.96
N MET A 180 -19.36 13.34 -15.86
CA MET A 180 -19.11 14.19 -14.71
C MET A 180 -19.05 13.30 -13.49
N VAL A 181 -17.96 13.38 -12.72
CA VAL A 181 -17.80 12.69 -11.43
C VAL A 181 -19.15 12.73 -10.75
N SER A 182 -19.91 11.62 -10.78
CA SER A 182 -21.33 11.69 -10.41
C SER A 182 -21.37 12.32 -9.02
N GLU A 183 -22.17 13.34 -8.78
CA GLU A 183 -22.09 14.21 -7.59
C GLU A 183 -21.89 13.43 -6.26
N ILE A 184 -22.43 12.21 -6.19
CA ILE A 184 -22.22 11.23 -5.10
C ILE A 184 -20.72 10.93 -4.82
N TYR A 185 -19.89 10.75 -5.84
CA TYR A 185 -18.44 10.55 -5.69
C TYR A 185 -17.73 11.81 -5.22
N LEU A 186 -18.16 13.00 -5.67
CA LEU A 186 -17.59 14.26 -5.19
C LEU A 186 -17.85 14.44 -3.70
N THR A 187 -19.07 14.19 -3.23
CA THR A 187 -19.40 14.26 -1.81
C THR A 187 -18.56 13.28 -0.97
N ARG A 188 -18.28 12.07 -1.50
CA ARG A 188 -17.38 11.10 -0.83
C ARG A 188 -15.93 11.58 -0.78
N LEU A 189 -15.44 12.22 -1.84
CA LEU A 189 -14.11 12.85 -1.85
C LEU A 189 -14.04 13.98 -0.81
N LEU A 190 -15.05 14.84 -0.75
CA LEU A 190 -15.14 15.93 0.23
C LEU A 190 -15.22 15.41 1.67
N ALA A 191 -16.00 14.36 1.92
CA ALA A 191 -16.07 13.74 3.25
C ALA A 191 -14.72 13.15 3.68
N THR A 192 -14.02 12.47 2.76
CA THR A 192 -12.68 11.92 3.03
C THR A 192 -11.66 13.03 3.26
N LYS A 193 -11.68 14.08 2.43
CA LYS A 193 -10.87 15.30 2.62
C LYS A 193 -11.13 15.89 4.00
N GLY A 194 -12.38 16.12 4.38
CA GLY A 194 -12.75 16.68 5.68
C GLY A 194 -12.28 15.83 6.86
N THR A 195 -12.35 14.50 6.74
CA THR A 195 -11.87 13.57 7.77
C THR A 195 -10.35 13.63 7.97
N LEU A 196 -9.60 13.84 6.88
CA LEU A 196 -8.13 13.88 6.89
C LEU A 196 -7.55 15.28 7.11
N GLN A 197 -8.37 16.33 6.99
CA GLN A 197 -7.95 17.74 6.95
C GLN A 197 -6.98 18.09 8.09
N LYS A 198 -7.36 17.82 9.35
CA LYS A 198 -6.51 18.14 10.51
C LYS A 198 -5.13 17.49 10.45
N PHE A 199 -5.02 16.24 9.99
CA PHE A 199 -3.73 15.55 9.90
C PHE A 199 -2.83 16.15 8.80
N VAL A 200 -3.43 16.62 7.71
CA VAL A 200 -2.73 17.31 6.63
C VAL A 200 -2.25 18.68 7.11
N ASP A 201 -3.11 19.42 7.80
CA ASP A 201 -2.78 20.74 8.37
C ASP A 201 -1.65 20.62 9.40
N ASP A 202 -1.77 19.70 10.37
CA ASP A 202 -0.74 19.46 11.40
C ASP A 202 0.62 19.08 10.75
N LEU A 203 0.60 18.30 9.66
CA LEU A 203 1.80 17.94 8.91
C LEU A 203 2.44 19.17 8.24
N PHE A 204 1.64 19.96 7.52
CA PHE A 204 2.14 21.12 6.78
C PHE A 204 2.64 22.20 7.73
N GLU A 205 1.90 22.46 8.81
CA GLU A 205 2.31 23.38 9.87
C GLU A 205 3.65 22.93 10.48
N THR A 206 3.79 21.64 10.78
CA THR A 206 5.05 21.11 11.33
C THR A 206 6.23 21.31 10.36
N ILE A 207 6.03 21.02 9.06
CA ILE A 207 7.07 21.15 8.03
C ILE A 207 7.50 22.61 7.81
N PHE A 208 6.56 23.55 7.79
CA PHE A 208 6.84 24.96 7.50
C PHE A 208 7.11 25.82 8.74
N SER A 209 6.90 25.29 9.95
CA SER A 209 7.16 26.03 11.18
C SER A 209 8.65 26.29 11.42
N THR A 210 8.97 27.50 11.86
CA THR A 210 10.33 27.89 12.28
C THR A 210 10.66 27.47 13.71
N ALA A 211 9.64 27.11 14.48
CA ALA A 211 9.77 26.52 15.80
C ALA A 211 8.53 25.66 16.08
N HIS A 212 8.71 24.35 16.26
CA HIS A 212 7.64 23.45 16.66
C HIS A 212 7.91 22.92 18.07
N ARG A 213 7.00 23.17 19.03
CA ARG A 213 7.07 22.64 20.41
C ARG A 213 8.41 22.91 21.13
N GLY A 214 8.96 24.11 20.95
CA GLY A 214 10.22 24.52 21.60
C GLY A 214 11.50 24.02 20.92
N SER A 215 11.40 23.32 19.78
CA SER A 215 12.56 23.03 18.92
C SER A 215 12.89 24.23 18.03
N ALA A 216 14.18 24.49 17.82
CA ALA A 216 14.66 25.51 16.89
C ALA A 216 14.63 25.00 15.44
N LEU A 217 14.56 25.92 14.47
CA LEU A 217 14.70 25.62 13.05
C LEU A 217 15.97 24.79 12.79
N PRO A 218 15.91 23.69 12.02
CA PRO A 218 17.09 22.91 11.69
C PRO A 218 18.21 23.77 11.09
N LEU A 219 19.41 23.72 11.67
CA LEU A 219 20.55 24.55 11.27
C LEU A 219 20.90 24.39 9.79
N ALA A 220 20.77 23.18 9.24
CA ALA A 220 21.02 22.90 7.83
C ALA A 220 20.07 23.68 6.90
N ILE A 221 18.80 23.85 7.29
CA ILE A 221 17.83 24.63 6.51
C ILE A 221 18.22 26.11 6.56
N LYS A 222 18.49 26.64 7.76
CA LYS A 222 18.92 28.04 7.92
C LYS A 222 20.16 28.34 7.09
N TYR A 223 21.20 27.52 7.24
CA TYR A 223 22.46 27.67 6.51
C TYR A 223 22.27 27.60 5.00
N MET A 224 21.53 26.61 4.50
CA MET A 224 21.29 26.46 3.05
C MET A 224 20.48 27.63 2.49
N PHE A 225 19.49 28.14 3.23
CA PHE A 225 18.67 29.27 2.79
C PHE A 225 19.42 30.59 2.84
N ASP A 226 20.25 30.81 3.87
CA ASP A 226 21.16 31.97 3.93
C ASP A 226 22.15 31.94 2.77
N PHE A 227 22.72 30.78 2.46
CA PHE A 227 23.60 30.62 1.31
C PHE A 227 22.90 31.02 0.00
N LEU A 228 21.65 30.61 -0.21
CA LEU A 228 20.88 31.00 -1.40
C LEU A 228 20.62 32.51 -1.45
N ASP A 229 20.33 33.12 -0.31
CA ASP A 229 20.15 34.58 -0.19
C ASP A 229 21.44 35.33 -0.52
N ASP A 230 22.58 34.88 0.01
CA ASP A 230 23.91 35.43 -0.28
C ASP A 230 24.26 35.28 -1.76
N GLN A 231 23.96 34.13 -2.38
CA GLN A 231 24.18 33.94 -3.82
C GLN A 231 23.32 34.88 -4.67
N ALA A 232 22.06 35.10 -4.29
CA ALA A 232 21.20 36.06 -4.98
C ALA A 232 21.79 37.48 -4.91
N LEU A 233 22.26 37.90 -3.73
CA LEU A 233 22.91 39.19 -3.55
C LEU A 233 24.19 39.33 -4.37
N HIS A 234 25.08 38.33 -4.36
CA HIS A 234 26.33 38.32 -5.12
C HIS A 234 26.09 38.47 -6.63
N HIS A 235 25.00 37.90 -7.14
CA HIS A 235 24.63 37.98 -8.55
C HIS A 235 23.73 39.18 -8.90
N GLY A 236 23.45 40.07 -7.95
CA GLY A 236 22.58 41.24 -8.16
C GLY A 236 21.11 40.89 -8.41
N ILE A 237 20.67 39.71 -7.97
CA ILE A 237 19.27 39.27 -8.08
C ILE A 237 18.50 39.89 -6.92
N SER A 238 17.69 40.91 -7.22
CA SER A 238 16.85 41.60 -6.23
C SER A 238 15.39 41.11 -6.21
N ASP A 239 15.00 40.25 -7.15
CA ASP A 239 13.65 39.71 -7.23
C ASP A 239 13.43 38.61 -6.17
N PRO A 240 12.54 38.84 -5.17
CA PRO A 240 12.27 37.84 -4.13
C PRO A 240 11.60 36.57 -4.67
N GLU A 241 10.93 36.63 -5.83
CA GLU A 241 10.30 35.46 -6.43
C GLU A 241 11.35 34.41 -6.86
N VAL A 242 12.47 34.87 -7.44
CA VAL A 242 13.57 33.99 -7.84
C VAL A 242 14.14 33.24 -6.63
N VAL A 243 14.38 33.95 -5.53
CA VAL A 243 14.92 33.37 -4.30
C VAL A 243 13.91 32.40 -3.66
N HIS A 244 12.63 32.75 -3.67
CA HIS A 244 11.56 31.87 -3.22
C HIS A 244 11.51 30.57 -4.06
N THR A 245 11.61 30.67 -5.38
CA THR A 245 11.66 29.52 -6.29
C THR A 245 12.89 28.65 -6.01
N TRP A 246 14.06 29.23 -5.76
CA TRP A 246 15.26 28.48 -5.41
C TRP A 246 15.08 27.67 -4.12
N LYS A 247 14.58 28.32 -3.05
CA LYS A 247 14.32 27.67 -1.75
C LYS A 247 13.28 26.56 -1.87
N SER A 248 12.21 26.79 -2.64
CA SER A 248 11.15 25.81 -2.91
C SER A 248 11.68 24.60 -3.68
N ASN A 249 12.47 24.85 -4.72
CA ASN A 249 13.09 23.80 -5.55
C ASN A 249 14.21 23.03 -4.85
N SER A 250 14.85 23.60 -3.83
CA SER A 250 15.94 22.92 -3.11
C SER A 250 15.44 21.99 -2.03
N LEU A 251 14.36 22.35 -1.31
CA LEU A 251 13.94 21.64 -0.10
C LEU A 251 12.49 21.12 -0.17
N PRO A 252 11.42 21.94 -0.13
CA PRO A 252 10.04 21.45 -0.20
C PRO A 252 9.79 20.47 -1.35
N LEU A 253 10.15 20.84 -2.58
CA LEU A 253 9.80 20.08 -3.77
C LEU A 253 10.67 18.83 -4.01
N ARG A 254 11.85 18.76 -3.38
CA ARG A 254 12.80 17.64 -3.55
C ARG A 254 12.77 16.69 -2.38
N PHE A 255 12.87 17.21 -1.17
CA PHE A 255 12.94 16.40 0.03
C PHE A 255 11.54 16.07 0.57
N TRP A 256 10.72 17.08 0.85
CA TRP A 256 9.45 16.88 1.54
C TRP A 256 8.39 16.19 0.67
N VAL A 257 8.24 16.57 -0.59
CA VAL A 257 7.35 15.87 -1.53
C VAL A 257 7.71 14.39 -1.63
N ASN A 258 9.00 14.07 -1.70
CA ASN A 258 9.46 12.69 -1.78
C ASN A 258 9.14 11.91 -0.51
N LEU A 259 9.29 12.52 0.67
CA LEU A 259 8.98 11.90 1.95
C LEU A 259 7.47 11.68 2.14
N ILE A 260 6.65 12.66 1.76
CA ILE A 260 5.17 12.57 1.80
C ILE A 260 4.68 11.43 0.90
N LYS A 261 5.24 11.29 -0.31
CA LYS A 261 4.87 10.23 -1.25
C LYS A 261 5.40 8.86 -0.82
N ASN A 262 6.53 8.81 -0.11
CA ASN A 262 7.23 7.57 0.24
C ASN A 262 7.45 7.46 1.75
N PRO A 263 6.39 7.35 2.56
CA PRO A 263 6.51 7.23 4.02
C PRO A 263 7.26 5.95 4.43
N ASN A 264 7.29 4.93 3.56
CA ASN A 264 8.06 3.70 3.74
C ASN A 264 9.60 3.90 3.71
N PHE A 265 10.10 5.10 3.37
CA PHE A 265 11.51 5.44 3.57
C PHE A 265 11.85 5.74 5.03
N VAL A 266 10.85 6.11 5.83
CA VAL A 266 11.01 6.48 7.25
C VAL A 266 10.44 5.39 8.16
N PHE A 267 9.35 4.75 7.75
CA PHE A 267 8.60 3.80 8.57
C PHE A 267 8.56 2.40 7.95
N ASP A 268 8.61 1.37 8.79
CA ASP A 268 8.41 -0.03 8.38
C ASP A 268 6.91 -0.33 8.21
N ILE A 269 6.38 0.13 7.08
CA ILE A 269 4.96 0.03 6.71
C ILE A 269 4.81 -0.46 5.27
N HIS A 270 3.67 -1.09 5.00
CA HIS A 270 3.24 -1.36 3.63
C HIS A 270 2.39 -0.21 3.09
N LYS A 271 2.84 0.39 1.99
CA LYS A 271 2.08 1.39 1.25
C LYS A 271 1.24 0.69 0.17
N SER A 272 -0.08 0.64 0.37
CA SER A 272 -1.00 0.12 -0.65
C SER A 272 -1.17 1.11 -1.80
N ASN A 273 -1.60 0.63 -2.98
CA ASN A 273 -1.81 1.48 -4.16
C ASN A 273 -2.84 2.60 -3.94
N ILE A 274 -3.86 2.35 -3.10
CA ILE A 274 -4.88 3.35 -2.75
C ILE A 274 -4.23 4.45 -1.90
N VAL A 275 -3.44 4.08 -0.89
CA VAL A 275 -2.72 5.03 -0.04
C VAL A 275 -1.72 5.84 -0.86
N ASP A 276 -0.99 5.21 -1.78
CA ASP A 276 -0.07 5.89 -2.71
C ASP A 276 -0.78 6.95 -3.58
N SER A 277 -1.96 6.62 -4.08
CA SER A 277 -2.80 7.55 -4.84
C SER A 277 -3.26 8.73 -3.98
N CYS A 278 -3.71 8.48 -2.75
CA CYS A 278 -4.11 9.54 -1.81
C CYS A 278 -2.94 10.44 -1.41
N LEU A 279 -1.77 9.87 -1.10
CA LEU A 279 -0.56 10.62 -0.76
C LEU A 279 -0.07 11.46 -1.95
N SER A 280 -0.29 11.00 -3.18
CA SER A 280 0.03 11.80 -4.37
C SER A 280 -0.86 13.05 -4.47
N VAL A 281 -2.14 12.98 -4.07
CA VAL A 281 -3.01 14.17 -3.99
C VAL A 281 -2.52 15.14 -2.91
N VAL A 282 -2.18 14.64 -1.73
CA VAL A 282 -1.63 15.48 -0.63
C VAL A 282 -0.31 16.13 -1.06
N ALA A 283 0.57 15.36 -1.70
CA ALA A 283 1.84 15.87 -2.22
C ALA A 283 1.62 16.94 -3.29
N GLN A 284 0.62 16.79 -4.16
CA GLN A 284 0.26 17.84 -5.11
C GLN A 284 -0.16 19.12 -4.41
N THR A 285 -1.05 19.04 -3.42
CA THR A 285 -1.45 20.21 -2.62
C THR A 285 -0.25 20.86 -1.90
N PHE A 286 0.70 20.07 -1.41
CA PHE A 286 1.94 20.58 -0.83
C PHE A 286 2.79 21.34 -1.87
N MET A 287 2.94 20.80 -3.09
CA MET A 287 3.65 21.47 -4.18
C MET A 287 2.97 22.78 -4.57
N ASP A 288 1.65 22.77 -4.69
CA ASP A 288 0.85 23.93 -5.04
C ASP A 288 0.94 25.05 -3.99
N SER A 289 1.13 24.69 -2.71
CA SER A 289 1.34 25.62 -1.60
C SER A 289 2.71 26.33 -1.66
N CYS A 290 3.66 25.78 -2.42
CA CYS A 290 4.98 26.39 -2.66
C CYS A 290 5.02 27.23 -3.94
N SER A 291 3.90 27.39 -4.65
CA SER A 291 3.81 28.22 -5.87
C SER A 291 3.53 29.68 -5.52
N THR A 292 4.15 30.60 -6.27
CA THR A 292 3.87 32.05 -6.23
C THR A 292 2.74 32.47 -7.17
N SER A 293 2.29 31.56 -8.04
CA SER A 293 1.21 31.84 -9.00
C SER A 293 -0.16 31.79 -8.34
N ASP A 294 -1.05 32.72 -8.71
CA ASP A 294 -2.44 32.69 -8.30
C ASP A 294 -3.13 31.42 -8.85
N HIS A 295 -3.69 30.61 -7.95
CA HIS A 295 -4.47 29.44 -8.33
C HIS A 295 -5.85 29.87 -8.83
N ARG A 296 -6.04 29.82 -10.16
CA ARG A 296 -7.37 29.91 -10.76
C ARG A 296 -8.02 28.52 -10.73
N LEU A 297 -9.04 28.37 -9.88
CA LEU A 297 -9.89 27.19 -9.80
C LEU A 297 -10.90 27.12 -10.96
#